data_AF-A0A7C5TGG4-F1
#
_entry.id   AF-A0A7C5TGG4-F1
#
_cell.length_a   1.000
_cell.length_b   1.000
_cell.length_c   1.000
_cell.angle_alpha   90.00
_cell.angle_beta   90.00
_cell.angle_gamma   90.00
#
_symmetry.space_group_name_H-M   'P 1'
#
loop_
_entity.id
_entity.type
_entity.pdbx_description
1 polymer ?
#
loop_
_entity_poly.entity_id
_entity_poly.type
_entity_poly.pdbx_seq_one_letter_code
_entity_poly.pdbx_strand_id
1 'polypeptide(L)'
;MASGAFVWFVPKFVVPAGDPYQSVILDDSVYTAYKGYDPTYEFLGKLTSGGHKEIKISGFYIDPLSLFNEIFVFSLNINKVLDIQIISFLSTIILVLAFFACLKFNKRLESRLYLFSSFILLLCLYLMSTLFSYRYSVWVLAQFIDSRFFSYISWVYVILTCTLLEVPISRMEETILKIKRLRAKIHQYIEALNTKWLLFLSYLLIMFFLLSLLFIPWLNLVIARPALTSEAYSTLAWVRENTSENDIILLNERTTGIIEVLAERRAVIEGLATYLQPKLLLKSLRMLDEVENFYTNLDLTVICRYNVSYVILSKRINAFMGHTPYNIKIAIKKGKLPDFDSLPYLEKVQAFDKITIYKVKKEYMDLICKLSPSNETSISIEK
;
A
#
# COMPACT_ATOMS: atom_id res chain seq x y z
N MET A 1 37.39 -12.74 3.61
CA MET A 1 36.95 -11.46 3.02
C MET A 1 36.52 -11.74 1.59
N ALA A 2 35.22 -11.92 1.34
CA ALA A 2 34.67 -12.12 0.01
C ALA A 2 33.48 -11.16 -0.14
N SER A 3 33.67 -10.12 -0.93
CA SER A 3 32.64 -9.16 -1.31
C SER A 3 31.70 -9.80 -2.32
N GLY A 4 30.60 -10.39 -1.84
CA GLY A 4 29.51 -10.86 -2.68
C GLY A 4 28.76 -9.67 -3.26
N ALA A 5 28.97 -9.39 -4.55
CA ALA A 5 28.15 -8.46 -5.29
C ALA A 5 26.72 -9.02 -5.39
N PHE A 6 25.78 -8.35 -4.72
CA PHE A 6 24.35 -8.56 -4.93
C PHE A 6 24.00 -8.11 -6.35
N VAL A 7 23.96 -9.04 -7.28
CA VAL A 7 23.39 -8.82 -8.61
C VAL A 7 21.88 -8.77 -8.44
N TRP A 8 21.31 -7.58 -8.56
CA TRP A 8 19.86 -7.42 -8.70
C TRP A 8 19.41 -8.16 -9.96
N PHE A 9 18.69 -9.26 -9.79
CA PHE A 9 17.95 -9.89 -10.88
C PHE A 9 16.85 -8.91 -11.31
N VAL A 10 17.14 -8.11 -12.33
CA VAL A 10 16.10 -7.47 -13.13
C VAL A 10 15.58 -8.56 -14.07
N PRO A 11 14.33 -9.06 -13.92
CA PRO A 11 13.79 -10.00 -14.88
C PRO A 11 13.85 -9.34 -16.26
N LYS A 12 14.51 -10.01 -17.22
CA LYS A 12 14.40 -9.64 -18.63
C LYS A 12 12.96 -9.88 -19.05
N PHE A 13 12.15 -8.83 -19.02
CA PHE A 13 10.86 -8.83 -19.70
C PHE A 13 11.15 -8.98 -21.19
N VAL A 14 10.94 -10.19 -21.72
CA VAL A 14 10.92 -10.43 -23.15
C VAL A 14 9.61 -9.83 -23.64
N VAL A 15 9.67 -8.58 -24.08
CA VAL A 15 8.57 -7.93 -24.80
C VAL A 15 8.48 -8.62 -26.16
N PRO A 16 7.33 -9.21 -26.54
CA PRO A 16 7.20 -9.87 -27.85
C PRO A 16 7.50 -8.87 -28.97
N ALA A 17 8.29 -9.32 -29.95
CA ALA A 17 8.57 -8.56 -31.16
C ALA A 17 7.26 -8.36 -31.94
N GLY A 18 6.89 -7.10 -32.18
CA GLY A 18 5.64 -6.75 -32.87
C GLY A 18 4.86 -5.59 -32.25
N ASP A 19 5.31 -5.05 -31.12
CA ASP A 19 4.66 -3.86 -30.55
C ASP A 19 5.05 -2.61 -31.38
N PRO A 20 4.11 -1.96 -32.11
CA PRO A 20 4.40 -0.82 -33.00
C PRO A 20 4.89 0.44 -32.26
N TYR A 21 5.06 0.36 -30.93
CA TYR A 21 5.49 1.46 -30.07
C TYR A 21 6.99 1.45 -29.71
N GLN A 22 7.79 0.55 -30.29
CA GLN A 22 9.24 0.41 -29.99
C GLN A 22 10.14 1.56 -30.46
N SER A 23 9.67 2.53 -31.26
CA SER A 23 10.55 3.56 -31.85
C SER A 23 10.56 4.92 -31.14
N VAL A 24 9.98 5.06 -29.96
CA VAL A 24 10.09 6.33 -29.20
C VAL A 24 11.42 6.34 -28.45
N ILE A 25 12.42 6.99 -29.06
CA ILE A 25 13.72 7.30 -28.46
C ILE A 25 13.52 7.93 -27.07
N LEU A 26 14.11 7.29 -26.06
CA LEU A 26 13.94 7.50 -24.62
C LEU A 26 14.93 8.55 -24.07
N ASP A 27 14.83 9.82 -24.49
CA ASP A 27 15.76 10.86 -23.99
C ASP A 27 15.23 11.74 -22.84
N ASP A 28 13.95 11.64 -22.47
CA ASP A 28 13.39 12.49 -21.41
C ASP A 28 12.89 11.67 -20.21
N SER A 29 13.80 11.33 -19.30
CA SER A 29 13.47 10.70 -18.01
C SER A 29 12.98 11.70 -16.95
N VAL A 30 12.86 12.98 -17.30
CA VAL A 30 12.44 14.05 -16.38
C VAL A 30 11.00 14.42 -16.68
N TYR A 31 10.11 14.12 -15.73
CA TYR A 31 8.74 14.62 -15.75
C TYR A 31 8.74 16.14 -15.59
N THR A 32 8.10 16.82 -16.53
CA THR A 32 7.73 18.22 -16.39
C THR A 32 6.20 18.26 -16.29
N ALA A 33 5.68 18.77 -15.18
CA ALA A 33 4.24 18.98 -15.03
C ALA A 33 3.74 19.85 -16.19
N TYR A 34 2.74 19.37 -16.93
CA TYR A 34 2.23 20.09 -18.10
C TYR A 34 1.44 21.31 -17.62
N LYS A 35 1.98 22.52 -17.82
CA LYS A 35 1.36 23.79 -17.38
C LYS A 35 1.01 23.82 -15.88
N GLY A 36 1.82 23.18 -15.04
CA GLY A 36 1.57 23.10 -13.59
C GLY A 36 0.43 22.15 -13.19
N TYR A 37 -0.15 21.41 -14.14
CA TYR A 37 -1.10 20.34 -13.90
C TYR A 37 -0.38 19.00 -13.81
N ASP A 38 -0.63 18.27 -12.72
CA ASP A 38 -0.09 16.94 -12.50
C ASP A 38 -1.19 15.88 -12.75
N PRO A 39 -1.22 15.22 -13.93
CA PRO A 39 -2.13 14.10 -14.24
C PRO A 39 -2.08 12.94 -13.24
N THR A 40 -1.08 12.88 -12.34
CA THR A 40 -1.03 11.91 -11.24
C THR A 40 -2.18 12.13 -10.26
N TYR A 41 -2.64 13.37 -10.05
CA TYR A 41 -3.82 13.62 -9.22
C TYR A 41 -5.12 13.30 -9.92
N GLU A 42 -5.19 13.45 -11.24
CA GLU A 42 -6.32 12.93 -12.00
C GLU A 42 -6.38 11.42 -11.89
N PHE A 43 -5.23 10.77 -12.03
CA PHE A 43 -5.07 9.33 -11.87
C PHE A 43 -5.47 8.92 -10.46
N LEU A 44 -4.84 9.48 -9.42
CA LEU A 44 -5.16 9.21 -8.02
C LEU A 44 -6.60 9.59 -7.64
N GLY A 45 -7.19 10.62 -8.25
CA GLY A 45 -8.56 11.05 -8.03
C GLY A 45 -9.58 10.10 -8.66
N LYS A 46 -9.34 9.67 -9.90
CA LYS A 46 -10.09 8.58 -10.56
C LYS A 46 -9.98 7.29 -9.75
N LEU A 47 -8.79 7.02 -9.25
CA LEU A 47 -8.51 5.88 -8.40
C LEU A 47 -9.25 5.97 -7.05
N THR A 48 -9.01 6.97 -6.22
CA THR A 48 -9.33 6.94 -4.76
C THR A 48 -10.71 7.43 -4.38
N SER A 49 -11.56 7.83 -5.33
CA SER A 49 -12.93 8.26 -5.07
C SER A 49 -13.11 9.47 -4.10
N GLY A 50 -12.05 10.09 -3.60
CA GLY A 50 -12.09 11.40 -2.98
C GLY A 50 -11.99 12.46 -4.07
N GLY A 51 -13.01 13.31 -4.23
CA GLY A 51 -12.85 14.51 -5.05
C GLY A 51 -11.77 15.38 -4.41
N HIS A 52 -10.66 15.61 -5.10
CA HIS A 52 -9.60 16.47 -4.57
C HIS A 52 -9.85 17.92 -4.99
N LYS A 53 -9.70 18.82 -4.00
CA LYS A 53 -9.61 20.27 -4.16
C LYS A 53 -8.32 20.58 -4.91
N GLU A 54 -8.35 21.62 -5.75
CA GLU A 54 -7.17 22.16 -6.44
C GLU A 54 -5.96 22.21 -5.51
N ILE A 55 -4.89 21.53 -5.89
CA ILE A 55 -3.64 21.56 -5.13
C ILE A 55 -2.86 22.76 -5.62
N LYS A 56 -2.66 23.73 -4.72
CA LYS A 56 -1.62 24.74 -4.90
C LYS A 56 -0.29 24.00 -4.93
N ILE A 57 0.48 24.21 -6.00
CA ILE A 57 1.86 23.71 -6.14
C ILE A 57 2.66 24.23 -4.94
N SER A 58 2.75 23.43 -3.88
CA SER A 58 3.69 23.62 -2.79
C SER A 58 5.00 22.96 -3.22
N GLY A 59 6.14 23.41 -2.68
CA GLY A 59 7.44 22.84 -3.04
C GLY A 59 7.66 21.37 -2.64
N PHE A 60 6.63 20.67 -2.17
CA PHE A 60 6.67 19.27 -1.73
C PHE A 60 5.44 18.52 -2.27
N TYR A 61 5.63 17.32 -2.81
CA TYR A 61 4.55 16.45 -3.28
C TYR A 61 3.60 16.01 -2.14
N ILE A 62 4.18 15.65 -0.99
CA ILE A 62 3.50 15.46 0.29
C ILE A 62 4.20 16.37 1.29
N ASP A 63 3.43 17.22 1.98
CA ASP A 63 4.03 18.11 2.98
C ASP A 63 4.75 17.29 4.07
N PRO A 64 5.91 17.76 4.58
CA PRO A 64 6.72 16.95 5.49
C PRO A 64 5.99 16.51 6.77
N LEU A 65 4.98 17.25 7.21
CA LEU A 65 4.19 16.94 8.40
C LEU A 65 3.16 15.84 8.10
N SER A 66 2.49 15.89 6.96
CA SER A 66 1.61 14.82 6.47
C SER A 66 2.39 13.57 6.18
N LEU A 67 3.59 13.66 5.57
CA LEU A 67 4.46 12.50 5.36
C LEU A 67 4.88 11.88 6.70
N PHE A 68 5.25 12.71 7.67
CA PHE A 68 5.58 12.26 9.03
C PHE A 68 4.37 11.55 9.67
N ASN A 69 3.19 12.17 9.59
CA ASN A 69 1.95 11.60 10.11
C ASN A 69 1.58 10.31 9.37
N GLU A 70 1.71 10.21 8.06
CA GLU A 70 1.44 8.99 7.31
C GLU A 70 2.39 7.88 7.75
N ILE A 71 3.68 8.14 7.84
CA ILE A 71 4.67 7.18 8.34
C ILE A 71 4.29 6.67 9.74
N PHE A 72 3.94 7.57 10.67
CA PHE A 72 3.60 7.20 12.04
C PHE A 72 2.21 6.54 12.17
N VAL A 73 1.19 7.09 11.52
CA VAL A 73 -0.20 6.64 11.62
C VAL A 73 -0.40 5.33 10.89
N PHE A 74 0.19 5.16 9.69
CA PHE A 74 0.15 3.88 8.99
C PHE A 74 0.95 2.80 9.71
N SER A 75 2.14 3.11 10.23
CA SER A 75 2.93 2.12 10.98
C SER A 75 2.27 1.68 12.28
N LEU A 76 1.49 2.56 12.92
CA LEU A 76 0.72 2.25 14.13
C LEU A 76 -0.73 1.79 13.84
N ASN A 77 -1.21 1.88 12.59
CA ASN A 77 -2.58 1.61 12.16
C ASN A 77 -3.65 2.20 13.10
N ILE A 78 -3.43 3.43 13.58
CA ILE A 78 -4.40 4.10 14.46
C ILE A 78 -5.59 4.47 13.58
N ASN A 79 -6.69 3.73 13.73
CA ASN A 79 -7.94 3.95 13.00
C ASN A 79 -8.32 5.43 13.01
N LYS A 80 -8.83 5.93 11.88
CA LYS A 80 -9.16 7.36 11.63
C LYS A 80 -10.24 7.97 12.55
N VAL A 81 -10.65 7.27 13.62
CA VAL A 81 -11.82 7.61 14.46
C VAL A 81 -11.46 8.63 15.54
N LEU A 82 -10.20 8.73 15.94
CA LEU A 82 -9.71 9.74 16.90
C LEU A 82 -8.90 10.81 16.18
N ASP A 83 -8.85 12.02 16.76
CA ASP A 83 -8.14 13.18 16.22
C ASP A 83 -6.64 12.86 16.04
N ILE A 84 -6.31 12.33 14.85
CA ILE A 84 -5.10 11.56 14.57
C ILE A 84 -3.85 12.38 14.84
N GLN A 85 -3.93 13.69 14.60
CA GLN A 85 -2.80 14.61 14.72
C GLN A 85 -2.30 14.76 16.16
N ILE A 86 -3.22 14.76 17.15
CA ILE A 86 -2.84 14.91 18.56
C ILE A 86 -2.18 13.63 19.05
N ILE A 87 -2.74 12.47 18.68
CA ILE A 87 -2.20 11.17 19.09
C ILE A 87 -0.86 10.88 18.41
N SER A 88 -0.73 11.17 17.11
CA SER A 88 0.56 11.02 16.39
C SER A 88 1.64 11.93 16.98
N PHE A 89 1.29 13.17 17.32
CA PHE A 89 2.21 14.11 17.94
C PHE A 89 2.63 13.65 19.34
N LEU A 90 1.68 13.27 20.20
CA LEU A 90 1.97 12.81 21.56
C LEU A 90 2.78 11.50 21.55
N SER A 91 2.43 10.54 20.71
CA SER A 91 3.19 9.29 20.57
C SER A 91 4.63 9.53 20.11
N THR A 92 4.85 10.48 19.22
CA THR A 92 6.19 10.90 18.80
C THR A 92 6.99 11.48 19.96
N ILE A 93 6.41 12.41 20.71
CA ILE A 93 7.05 13.00 21.89
C ILE A 93 7.41 11.90 22.90
N ILE A 94 6.47 10.99 23.17
CA ILE A 94 6.69 9.87 24.09
C ILE A 94 7.83 8.99 23.59
N LEU A 95 7.90 8.70 22.29
CA LEU A 95 8.95 7.87 21.69
C LEU A 95 10.33 8.54 21.77
N VAL A 96 10.41 9.85 21.52
CA VAL A 96 11.65 10.63 21.67
C VAL A 96 12.10 10.69 23.13
N LEU A 97 11.16 10.94 24.06
CA LEU A 97 11.47 10.94 25.49
C LEU A 97 11.92 9.56 25.98
N ALA A 98 11.26 8.49 25.52
CA ALA A 98 11.63 7.12 25.83
C ALA A 98 13.01 6.76 25.28
N PHE A 99 13.34 7.22 24.07
CA PHE A 99 14.66 7.09 23.47
C PHE A 99 15.77 7.70 24.34
N PHE A 100 15.63 8.98 24.73
CA PHE A 100 16.61 9.64 25.59
C PHE A 100 16.69 9.02 27.00
N ALA A 101 15.55 8.62 27.57
CA ALA A 101 15.52 7.91 28.84
C ALA A 101 16.28 6.58 28.74
N CYS A 102 16.09 5.82 27.66
CA CYS A 102 16.79 4.55 27.45
C CYS A 102 18.28 4.74 27.21
N LEU A 103 18.71 5.75 26.44
CA LEU A 103 20.13 6.07 26.30
C LEU A 103 20.79 6.39 27.65
N LYS A 104 20.10 7.13 28.51
CA LYS A 104 20.61 7.50 29.84
C LYS A 104 20.66 6.31 30.80
N PHE A 105 19.64 5.45 30.78
CA PHE A 105 19.42 4.47 31.84
C PHE A 105 19.76 3.03 31.48
N ASN A 106 19.81 2.68 30.20
CA ASN A 106 20.22 1.35 29.79
C ASN A 106 21.72 1.19 30.04
N LYS A 107 22.16 0.21 30.81
CA LYS A 107 23.60 -0.02 31.07
C LYS A 107 24.26 -0.89 30.01
N ARG A 108 23.48 -1.63 29.20
CA ARG A 108 24.00 -2.50 28.14
C ARG A 108 24.34 -1.66 26.92
N LEU A 109 25.62 -1.72 26.52
CA LEU A 109 26.12 -0.99 25.35
C LEU A 109 25.40 -1.42 24.06
N GLU A 110 25.17 -2.72 23.91
CA GLU A 110 24.51 -3.32 22.74
C GLU A 110 23.10 -2.73 22.52
N SER A 111 22.27 -2.69 23.56
CA SER A 111 20.92 -2.14 23.48
C SER A 111 20.92 -0.64 23.13
N ARG A 112 21.89 0.13 23.62
CA ARG A 112 22.06 1.55 23.22
C ARG A 112 22.40 1.67 21.74
N LEU A 113 23.29 0.81 21.24
CA LEU A 113 23.67 0.79 19.83
C LEU A 113 22.48 0.42 18.94
N TYR A 114 21.68 -0.59 19.30
CA TYR A 114 20.47 -0.95 18.55
C TYR A 114 19.45 0.18 18.52
N LEU A 115 19.21 0.82 19.66
CA LEU A 115 18.27 1.93 19.80
C LEU A 115 18.73 3.14 18.96
N PHE A 116 20.01 3.51 19.06
CA PHE A 116 20.61 4.60 18.28
C PHE A 116 20.58 4.31 16.77
N SER A 117 20.96 3.11 16.36
CA SER A 117 20.97 2.70 14.95
C SER A 117 19.57 2.69 14.35
N SER A 118 18.58 2.19 15.10
CA SER A 118 17.17 2.19 14.69
C SER A 118 16.63 3.60 14.51
N PHE A 119 16.97 4.51 15.44
CA PHE A 119 16.55 5.90 15.36
C PHE A 119 17.21 6.64 14.18
N ILE A 120 18.52 6.44 13.95
CA ILE A 120 19.20 6.98 12.77
C ILE A 120 18.56 6.45 11.49
N LEU A 121 18.27 5.16 11.42
CA LEU A 121 17.63 4.57 10.25
C LEU A 121 16.27 5.19 9.97
N LEU A 122 15.41 5.33 11.00
CA LEU A 122 14.12 6.03 10.89
C LEU A 122 14.29 7.48 10.40
N LEU A 123 15.25 8.22 10.95
CA LEU A 123 15.53 9.58 10.55
C LEU A 123 16.02 9.66 9.10
N CYS A 124 16.94 8.78 8.70
CA CYS A 124 17.44 8.71 7.33
C CYS A 124 16.33 8.37 6.35
N LEU A 125 15.46 7.41 6.69
CA LEU A 125 14.31 7.04 5.86
C LEU A 125 13.34 8.22 5.73
N TYR A 126 13.03 8.93 6.82
CA TYR A 126 12.20 10.12 6.79
C TYR A 126 12.81 11.23 5.92
N LEU A 127 14.08 11.59 6.16
CA LEU A 127 14.78 12.62 5.41
C LEU A 127 14.89 12.27 3.93
N MET A 128 15.18 11.01 3.60
CA MET A 128 15.18 10.54 2.22
C MET A 128 13.80 10.68 1.59
N SER A 129 12.73 10.27 2.27
CA SER A 129 11.36 10.43 1.77
C SER A 129 10.94 11.90 1.64
N THR A 130 11.38 12.77 2.54
CA THR A 130 11.14 14.23 2.46
C THR A 130 11.93 14.86 1.32
N LEU A 131 13.21 14.51 1.15
CA LEU A 131 14.04 14.96 0.03
C LEU A 131 13.50 14.45 -1.30
N PHE A 132 13.02 13.21 -1.33
CA PHE A 132 12.28 12.68 -2.46
C PHE A 132 11.03 13.51 -2.68
N SER A 133 10.17 13.73 -1.69
CA SER A 133 8.96 14.57 -1.81
C SER A 133 9.25 16.01 -2.31
N TYR A 134 10.38 16.59 -1.90
CA TYR A 134 10.82 17.92 -2.33
C TYR A 134 11.29 17.94 -3.79
N ARG A 135 12.07 16.94 -4.19
CA ARG A 135 12.77 16.91 -5.49
C ARG A 135 12.07 16.02 -6.52
N TYR A 136 10.99 15.35 -6.15
CA TYR A 136 10.30 14.40 -7.01
C TYR A 136 9.64 15.15 -8.17
N SER A 137 10.31 15.11 -9.32
CA SER A 137 9.65 15.11 -10.62
C SER A 137 9.26 13.69 -11.01
N VAL A 138 9.97 12.64 -10.59
CA VAL A 138 9.74 11.30 -11.12
C VAL A 138 8.47 10.66 -10.56
N TRP A 139 7.69 10.08 -11.45
CA TRP A 139 6.50 9.32 -11.17
C TRP A 139 6.89 8.03 -10.42
N VAL A 140 6.44 7.88 -9.17
CA VAL A 140 6.17 6.59 -8.52
C VAL A 140 4.91 6.83 -7.73
N LEU A 141 3.86 6.02 -7.94
CA LEU A 141 2.71 6.05 -7.05
C LEU A 141 3.25 5.95 -5.62
N ALA A 142 3.01 6.95 -4.77
CA ALA A 142 3.45 6.92 -3.37
C ALA A 142 3.07 5.60 -2.68
N GLN A 143 1.99 4.95 -3.15
CA GLN A 143 1.53 3.62 -2.73
C GLN A 143 2.53 2.45 -2.95
N PHE A 144 3.46 2.52 -3.92
CA PHE A 144 4.48 1.48 -4.08
C PHE A 144 5.53 1.58 -2.98
N ILE A 145 5.86 2.81 -2.58
CA ILE A 145 6.67 3.08 -1.39
C ILE A 145 5.88 2.59 -0.18
N ASP A 146 4.59 2.94 -0.04
CA ASP A 146 3.74 2.51 1.08
C ASP A 146 3.83 0.99 1.33
N SER A 147 3.65 0.14 0.33
CA SER A 147 3.59 -1.32 0.56
C SER A 147 4.88 -1.94 1.13
N ARG A 148 6.06 -1.49 0.69
CA ARG A 148 7.35 -2.06 1.12
C ARG A 148 8.03 -1.23 2.21
N PHE A 149 7.97 0.09 2.11
CA PHE A 149 8.53 1.03 3.08
C PHE A 149 7.88 0.89 4.45
N PHE A 150 6.55 0.71 4.52
CA PHE A 150 5.88 0.47 5.80
C PHE A 150 6.32 -0.84 6.44
N SER A 151 6.49 -1.90 5.65
CA SER A 151 7.00 -3.17 6.18
C SER A 151 8.39 -3.01 6.82
N TYR A 152 9.30 -2.27 6.18
CA TYR A 152 10.62 -1.97 6.75
C TYR A 152 10.54 -1.10 8.01
N ILE A 153 9.72 -0.05 7.98
CA ILE A 153 9.53 0.84 9.13
C ILE A 153 8.92 0.11 10.32
N SER A 154 7.93 -0.77 10.10
CA SER A 154 7.35 -1.61 11.14
C SER A 154 8.40 -2.47 11.85
N TRP A 155 9.37 -3.04 11.12
CA TRP A 155 10.49 -3.77 11.74
C TRP A 155 11.36 -2.87 12.62
N VAL A 156 11.64 -1.64 12.19
CA VAL A 156 12.39 -0.67 13.01
C VAL A 156 11.62 -0.34 14.28
N TYR A 157 10.30 -0.15 14.21
CA TYR A 157 9.46 0.05 15.39
C TYR A 157 9.47 -1.15 16.34
N VAL A 158 9.43 -2.38 15.81
CA VAL A 158 9.52 -3.59 16.63
C VAL A 158 10.85 -3.63 17.40
N ILE A 159 11.97 -3.40 16.72
CA ILE A 159 13.30 -3.38 17.36
C ILE A 159 13.38 -2.26 18.41
N LEU A 160 12.90 -1.06 18.06
CA LEU A 160 12.89 0.08 18.97
C LEU A 160 12.03 -0.20 20.20
N THR A 161 10.86 -0.81 20.03
CA THR A 161 9.97 -1.10 21.17
C THR A 161 10.53 -2.23 22.04
N CYS A 162 11.10 -3.29 21.46
CA CYS A 162 11.78 -4.34 22.21
C CYS A 162 12.95 -3.81 23.05
N THR A 163 13.76 -2.93 22.46
CA THR A 163 14.89 -2.30 23.19
C THR A 163 14.42 -1.32 24.26
N LEU A 164 13.33 -0.59 24.02
CA LEU A 164 12.69 0.26 25.04
C LEU A 164 12.14 -0.56 26.21
N LEU A 165 11.62 -1.78 25.96
CA LEU A 165 11.10 -2.69 26.99
C LEU A 165 12.19 -3.35 27.83
N GLU A 166 13.40 -3.54 27.29
CA GLU A 166 14.52 -4.11 28.04
C GLU A 166 14.91 -3.23 29.25
N VAL A 167 14.76 -1.91 29.16
CA VAL A 167 15.09 -0.96 30.23
C VAL A 167 14.19 -1.10 31.47
N PRO A 168 12.85 -1.03 31.37
CA PRO A 168 11.99 -1.27 32.52
C PRO A 168 12.12 -2.69 33.05
N ILE A 169 12.29 -3.71 32.19
CA ILE A 169 12.47 -5.11 32.64
C ILE A 169 13.76 -5.24 33.48
N SER A 170 14.90 -4.78 32.97
CA SER A 170 16.17 -4.82 33.71
C SER A 170 16.13 -4.01 35.01
N ARG A 171 15.39 -2.89 35.03
CA ARG A 171 15.15 -2.13 36.26
C ARG A 171 14.22 -2.82 37.23
N MET A 172 13.19 -3.51 36.75
CA MET A 172 12.32 -4.31 37.58
C MET A 172 13.11 -5.42 38.26
N GLU A 173 14.02 -6.10 37.55
CA GLU A 173 14.92 -7.10 38.14
C GLU A 173 15.80 -6.47 39.23
N GLU A 174 16.45 -5.33 38.96
CA GLU A 174 17.28 -4.63 39.95
C GLU A 174 16.45 -4.21 41.18
N THR A 175 15.22 -3.76 40.96
CA THR A 175 14.29 -3.33 42.01
C THR A 175 13.79 -4.52 42.83
N ILE A 176 13.43 -5.64 42.20
CA ILE A 176 13.02 -6.87 42.87
C ILE A 176 14.18 -7.42 43.71
N LEU A 177 15.41 -7.40 43.18
CA LEU A 177 16.60 -7.81 43.94
C LEU A 177 16.86 -6.88 45.14
N LYS A 178 16.73 -5.56 44.97
CA LYS A 178 16.80 -4.60 46.08
C LYS A 178 15.71 -4.86 47.11
N ILE A 179 14.47 -5.10 46.69
CA ILE A 179 13.33 -5.43 47.56
C ILE A 179 13.59 -6.74 48.31
N LYS A 180 14.11 -7.79 47.66
CA LYS A 180 14.46 -9.05 48.33
C LYS A 180 15.54 -8.86 49.39
N ARG A 181 16.60 -8.09 49.09
CA ARG A 181 17.66 -7.73 50.07
C ARG A 181 17.13 -6.87 51.22
N LEU A 182 16.20 -5.96 50.93
CA LEU A 182 15.53 -5.13 51.93
C LEU A 182 14.51 -5.93 52.76
N ARG A 183 13.81 -6.91 52.19
CA ARG A 183 12.85 -7.79 52.90
C ARG A 183 13.55 -8.65 53.93
N ALA A 184 14.81 -9.04 53.69
CA ALA A 184 15.65 -9.69 54.70
C ALA A 184 16.01 -8.76 55.89
N LYS A 185 15.95 -7.43 55.69
CA LYS A 185 16.16 -6.42 56.75
C LYS A 185 14.86 -5.83 57.32
N ILE A 186 13.75 -5.94 56.60
CA ILE A 186 12.46 -5.28 56.86
C ILE A 186 11.39 -6.36 57.07
N HIS A 187 11.48 -7.06 58.20
CA HIS A 187 10.31 -7.64 58.86
C HIS A 187 9.70 -6.65 59.89
N GLN A 188 10.27 -5.43 59.99
CA GLN A 188 9.98 -4.45 61.05
C GLN A 188 9.35 -3.12 60.58
N TYR A 189 9.16 -2.89 59.26
CA TYR A 189 8.74 -1.58 58.70
C TYR A 189 7.57 -1.74 57.72
N ILE A 190 6.43 -2.19 58.22
CA ILE A 190 5.23 -2.51 57.42
C ILE A 190 4.47 -1.24 56.94
N GLU A 191 4.78 -0.04 57.44
CA GLU A 191 4.11 1.21 57.01
C GLU A 191 4.63 1.82 55.68
N ALA A 192 5.80 1.40 55.17
CA ALA A 192 6.32 1.88 53.87
C ALA A 192 5.64 1.24 52.63
N LEU A 193 4.50 0.57 52.82
CA LEU A 193 3.80 -0.19 51.78
C LEU A 193 3.17 0.72 50.69
N ASN A 194 2.71 1.92 51.04
CA ASN A 194 1.93 2.76 50.13
C ASN A 194 2.73 3.36 48.95
N THR A 195 3.97 3.80 49.17
CA THR A 195 4.82 4.34 48.10
C THR A 195 5.36 3.28 47.15
N LYS A 196 5.53 2.04 47.62
CA LYS A 196 5.97 0.91 46.78
C LYS A 196 4.87 0.41 45.85
N TRP A 197 3.63 0.43 46.30
CA TRP A 197 2.47 0.12 45.46
C TRP A 197 2.31 1.14 44.33
N LEU A 198 2.51 2.43 44.60
CA LEU A 198 2.46 3.49 43.58
C LEU A 198 3.54 3.31 42.49
N LEU A 199 4.78 2.97 42.89
CA LEU A 199 5.84 2.65 41.93
C LEU A 199 5.53 1.38 41.15
N PHE A 200 5.05 0.32 41.81
CA PHE A 200 4.67 -0.91 41.13
C PHE A 200 3.54 -0.68 40.10
N LEU A 201 2.51 0.09 40.47
CA LEU A 201 1.40 0.44 39.59
C LEU A 201 1.86 1.29 38.40
N SER A 202 2.76 2.25 38.62
CA SER A 202 3.31 3.07 37.53
C SER A 202 4.16 2.24 36.56
N TYR A 203 4.97 1.31 37.07
CA TYR A 203 5.67 0.34 36.23
C TYR A 203 4.71 -0.56 35.45
N LEU A 204 3.66 -1.06 36.08
CA LEU A 204 2.67 -1.92 35.42
C LEU A 204 1.92 -1.16 34.32
N LEU A 205 1.57 0.11 34.55
CA LEU A 205 0.99 1.00 33.54
C LEU A 205 1.95 1.28 32.37
N ILE A 206 3.22 1.57 32.65
CA ILE A 206 4.24 1.77 31.61
C ILE A 206 4.43 0.49 30.80
N MET A 207 4.49 -0.66 31.46
CA MET A 207 4.70 -1.96 30.83
C MET A 207 3.48 -2.35 29.98
N PHE A 208 2.26 -2.09 30.47
CA PHE A 208 1.02 -2.24 29.70
C PHE A 208 0.99 -1.31 28.47
N PHE A 209 1.40 -0.06 28.62
CA PHE A 209 1.49 0.91 27.51
C PHE A 209 2.55 0.50 26.47
N LEU A 210 3.71 0.03 26.90
CA LEU A 210 4.74 -0.46 25.97
C LEU A 210 4.33 -1.78 25.30
N LEU A 211 3.63 -2.66 26.02
CA LEU A 211 3.04 -3.88 25.45
C LEU A 211 1.96 -3.55 24.44
N SER A 212 1.10 -2.55 24.68
CA SER A 212 0.10 -2.13 23.68
C SER A 212 0.78 -1.55 22.44
N LEU A 213 1.89 -0.82 22.59
CA LEU A 213 2.73 -0.37 21.48
C LEU A 213 3.43 -1.50 20.71
N LEU A 214 3.66 -2.68 21.30
CA LEU A 214 4.11 -3.87 20.56
C LEU A 214 2.96 -4.63 19.92
N PHE A 215 1.88 -4.81 20.68
CA PHE A 215 0.77 -5.65 20.30
C PHE A 215 0.03 -5.04 19.12
N ILE A 216 -0.11 -3.71 19.07
CA ILE A 216 -0.79 -3.03 17.96
C ILE A 216 -0.03 -3.26 16.64
N PRO A 217 1.26 -2.90 16.45
CA PRO A 217 2.00 -3.16 15.22
C PRO A 217 2.12 -4.65 14.86
N TRP A 218 2.28 -5.54 15.83
CA TRP A 218 2.35 -6.98 15.57
C TRP A 218 1.00 -7.54 15.11
N LEU A 219 -0.08 -7.21 15.81
CA LEU A 219 -1.44 -7.56 15.41
C LEU A 219 -1.75 -6.95 14.04
N ASN A 220 -1.24 -5.76 13.73
CA ASN A 220 -1.32 -5.15 12.40
C ASN A 220 -0.49 -5.90 11.35
N LEU A 221 0.70 -6.42 11.64
CA LEU A 221 1.41 -7.26 10.66
C LEU A 221 0.63 -8.54 10.34
N VAL A 222 -0.15 -9.04 11.29
CA VAL A 222 -1.03 -10.20 11.13
C VAL A 222 -2.36 -9.82 10.43
N ILE A 223 -2.94 -8.65 10.74
CA ILE A 223 -4.26 -8.20 10.26
C ILE A 223 -4.19 -7.34 8.98
N ALA A 224 -3.17 -6.49 8.83
CA ALA A 224 -3.01 -5.49 7.77
C ALA A 224 -2.40 -6.05 6.48
N ARG A 225 -2.24 -7.37 6.37
CA ARG A 225 -2.21 -7.95 5.03
C ARG A 225 -3.57 -7.61 4.40
N PRO A 226 -3.63 -7.07 3.17
CA PRO A 226 -4.89 -7.05 2.46
C PRO A 226 -5.32 -8.51 2.36
N ALA A 227 -6.20 -8.93 3.28
CA ALA A 227 -6.74 -10.26 3.26
C ALA A 227 -7.59 -10.29 2.01
N LEU A 228 -7.03 -10.90 0.97
CA LEU A 228 -7.83 -11.48 -0.09
C LEU A 228 -9.04 -12.12 0.57
N THR A 229 -10.22 -11.69 0.16
CA THR A 229 -11.42 -12.36 0.66
C THR A 229 -11.33 -13.83 0.24
N SER A 230 -11.97 -14.74 0.99
CA SER A 230 -12.02 -16.16 0.59
C SER A 230 -12.59 -16.33 -0.83
N GLU A 231 -13.52 -15.45 -1.21
CA GLU A 231 -14.09 -15.35 -2.55
C GLU A 231 -13.05 -14.92 -3.59
N ALA A 232 -12.23 -13.90 -3.29
CA ALA A 232 -11.15 -13.45 -4.16
C ALA A 232 -10.11 -14.55 -4.38
N TYR A 233 -9.70 -15.23 -3.31
CA TYR A 233 -8.78 -16.36 -3.40
C TYR A 233 -9.33 -17.47 -4.29
N SER A 234 -10.59 -17.86 -4.08
CA SER A 234 -11.26 -18.89 -4.89
C SER A 234 -11.40 -18.46 -6.36
N THR A 235 -11.68 -17.18 -6.60
CA THR A 235 -11.75 -16.60 -7.95
C THR A 235 -10.40 -16.70 -8.65
N LEU A 236 -9.31 -16.31 -7.99
CA LEU A 236 -7.96 -16.34 -8.57
C LEU A 236 -7.46 -17.75 -8.81
N ALA A 237 -7.74 -18.69 -7.90
CA ALA A 237 -7.44 -20.10 -8.10
C ALA A 237 -8.19 -20.65 -9.31
N TRP A 238 -9.50 -20.36 -9.43
CA TRP A 238 -10.29 -20.76 -10.59
C TRP A 238 -9.73 -20.17 -11.89
N VAL A 239 -9.39 -18.88 -11.90
CA VAL A 239 -8.79 -18.22 -13.07
C VAL A 239 -7.49 -18.92 -13.48
N ARG A 240 -6.61 -19.23 -12.54
CA ARG A 240 -5.35 -19.93 -12.80
C ARG A 240 -5.56 -21.30 -13.46
N GLU A 241 -6.55 -22.04 -12.99
CA GLU A 241 -6.82 -23.41 -13.43
C GLU A 241 -7.61 -23.48 -14.76
N ASN A 242 -8.44 -22.49 -15.05
CA ASN A 242 -9.44 -22.56 -16.14
C ASN A 242 -9.21 -21.58 -17.30
N THR A 243 -8.16 -20.77 -17.25
CA THR A 243 -7.80 -19.83 -18.33
C THR A 243 -6.41 -20.13 -18.87
N SER A 244 -6.11 -19.72 -20.09
CA SER A 244 -4.78 -19.81 -20.70
C SER A 244 -3.89 -18.65 -20.22
N GLU A 245 -2.57 -18.84 -20.16
CA GLU A 245 -1.60 -17.78 -19.80
C GLU A 245 -1.67 -16.53 -20.69
N ASN A 246 -2.14 -16.70 -21.93
CA ASN A 246 -2.29 -15.62 -22.90
C ASN A 246 -3.63 -14.88 -22.77
N ASP A 247 -4.56 -15.38 -21.95
CA ASP A 247 -5.87 -14.75 -21.78
C ASP A 247 -5.71 -13.46 -20.96
N ILE A 248 -6.31 -12.38 -21.47
CA ILE A 248 -6.29 -11.06 -20.83
C ILE A 248 -7.58 -10.86 -20.03
N ILE A 249 -7.41 -10.43 -18.78
CA ILE A 249 -8.50 -10.27 -17.82
C ILE A 249 -8.83 -8.79 -17.63
N LEU A 250 -10.11 -8.47 -17.75
CA LEU A 250 -10.68 -7.17 -17.43
C LEU A 250 -11.42 -7.25 -16.09
N LEU A 251 -11.20 -6.25 -15.22
CA LEU A 251 -11.71 -6.18 -13.85
C LEU A 251 -12.25 -4.77 -13.59
N ASN A 252 -13.31 -4.65 -12.79
CA ASN A 252 -13.86 -3.37 -12.35
C ASN A 252 -13.26 -2.85 -11.03
N GLU A 253 -12.31 -3.58 -10.45
CA GLU A 253 -11.60 -3.24 -9.23
C GLU A 253 -10.10 -3.43 -9.42
N ARG A 254 -9.28 -2.56 -8.81
CA ARG A 254 -7.83 -2.74 -8.79
C ARG A 254 -7.44 -3.80 -7.74
N THR A 255 -6.59 -4.74 -8.11
CA THR A 255 -6.02 -5.81 -7.27
C THR A 255 -4.52 -5.64 -6.98
N THR A 256 -3.92 -4.49 -7.27
CA THR A 256 -2.50 -4.14 -7.05
C THR A 256 -1.51 -5.24 -7.47
N GLY A 257 -1.74 -5.87 -8.62
CA GLY A 257 -0.88 -6.92 -9.20
C GLY A 257 -1.17 -8.32 -8.68
N ILE A 258 -2.17 -8.51 -7.82
CA ILE A 258 -2.49 -9.84 -7.25
C ILE A 258 -2.90 -10.84 -8.33
N ILE A 259 -3.59 -10.42 -9.39
CA ILE A 259 -3.96 -11.31 -10.49
C ILE A 259 -2.72 -11.90 -11.17
N GLU A 260 -1.69 -11.08 -11.42
CA GLU A 260 -0.43 -11.57 -11.99
C GLU A 260 0.32 -12.48 -11.03
N VAL A 261 0.35 -12.14 -9.75
CA VAL A 261 1.14 -12.90 -8.76
C VAL A 261 0.49 -14.23 -8.40
N LEU A 262 -0.84 -14.28 -8.23
CA LEU A 262 -1.55 -15.47 -7.75
C LEU A 262 -2.23 -16.26 -8.86
N ALA A 263 -2.82 -15.58 -9.84
CA ALA A 263 -3.47 -16.26 -10.96
C ALA A 263 -2.54 -16.46 -12.17
N GLU A 264 -1.35 -15.84 -12.19
CA GLU A 264 -0.38 -15.93 -13.28
C GLU A 264 -1.00 -15.52 -14.63
N ARG A 265 -1.89 -14.51 -14.61
CA ARG A 265 -2.56 -13.95 -15.79
C ARG A 265 -2.37 -12.46 -15.89
N ARG A 266 -2.52 -11.91 -17.10
CA ARG A 266 -2.39 -10.48 -17.34
C ARG A 266 -3.72 -9.79 -17.13
N ALA A 267 -3.72 -8.74 -16.31
CA ALA A 267 -4.87 -7.85 -16.14
C ALA A 267 -4.69 -6.57 -16.95
N VAL A 268 -5.78 -6.06 -17.55
CA VAL A 268 -5.72 -4.79 -18.32
C VAL A 268 -5.17 -3.65 -17.47
N ILE A 269 -5.73 -3.45 -16.28
CA ILE A 269 -5.35 -2.33 -15.41
C ILE A 269 -3.96 -2.53 -14.79
N GLU A 270 -3.50 -3.76 -14.55
CA GLU A 270 -2.36 -3.99 -13.65
C GLU A 270 -1.10 -4.46 -14.37
N GLY A 271 -1.27 -5.22 -15.45
CA GLY A 271 -0.17 -5.88 -16.16
C GLY A 271 0.22 -5.22 -17.47
N LEU A 272 -0.57 -4.26 -17.94
CA LEU A 272 -0.30 -3.50 -19.16
C LEU A 272 -0.02 -2.02 -18.91
N ALA A 273 -0.39 -1.51 -17.74
CA ALA A 273 -0.18 -0.12 -17.41
C ALA A 273 1.24 0.08 -16.87
N THR A 274 2.17 0.41 -17.77
CA THR A 274 3.52 0.84 -17.39
C THR A 274 3.45 2.26 -16.88
N TYR A 275 3.13 2.38 -15.61
CA TYR A 275 2.84 3.67 -15.04
C TYR A 275 4.10 4.55 -14.83
N LEU A 276 5.30 3.94 -14.83
CA LEU A 276 6.59 4.56 -14.49
C LEU A 276 7.10 5.65 -15.45
N GLN A 277 6.40 5.92 -16.55
CA GLN A 277 6.83 6.91 -17.53
C GLN A 277 5.73 7.94 -17.79
N PRO A 278 6.03 9.25 -17.78
CA PRO A 278 5.06 10.31 -18.07
C PRO A 278 4.30 10.12 -19.38
N LYS A 279 5.00 9.69 -20.44
CA LYS A 279 4.40 9.43 -21.76
C LYS A 279 3.40 8.26 -21.73
N LEU A 280 3.50 7.38 -20.74
CA LEU A 280 2.62 6.23 -20.54
C LEU A 280 1.50 6.51 -19.52
N LEU A 281 1.58 7.61 -18.76
CA LEU A 281 0.54 8.02 -17.81
C LEU A 281 -0.75 8.40 -18.53
N LEU A 282 -0.68 9.17 -19.62
CA LEU A 282 -1.86 9.49 -20.44
C LEU A 282 -2.51 8.22 -21.01
N LYS A 283 -1.70 7.25 -21.43
CA LYS A 283 -2.20 5.94 -21.87
C LYS A 283 -2.90 5.20 -20.73
N SER A 284 -2.33 5.23 -19.53
CA SER A 284 -2.90 4.59 -18.34
C SER A 284 -4.21 5.26 -17.90
N LEU A 285 -4.28 6.59 -17.94
CA LEU A 285 -5.50 7.36 -17.68
C LEU A 285 -6.61 7.02 -18.67
N ARG A 286 -6.30 7.01 -19.97
CA ARG A 286 -7.23 6.61 -21.03
C ARG A 286 -7.71 5.17 -20.84
N MET A 287 -6.79 4.27 -20.50
CA MET A 287 -7.14 2.89 -20.20
C MET A 287 -8.11 2.81 -19.01
N LEU A 288 -7.86 3.54 -17.92
CA LEU A 288 -8.79 3.58 -16.79
C LEU A 288 -10.18 4.12 -17.19
N ASP A 289 -10.23 5.17 -18.02
CA ASP A 289 -11.49 5.73 -18.53
C ASP A 289 -12.23 4.73 -19.42
N GLU A 290 -11.52 4.00 -20.27
CA GLU A 290 -12.08 2.94 -21.12
C GLU A 290 -12.64 1.79 -20.29
N VAL A 291 -11.95 1.41 -19.21
CA VAL A 291 -12.45 0.39 -18.27
C VAL A 291 -13.67 0.91 -17.51
N GLU A 292 -13.65 2.14 -16.99
CA GLU A 292 -14.80 2.78 -16.33
C GLU A 292 -16.01 2.83 -17.28
N ASN A 293 -15.81 3.29 -18.51
CA ASN A 293 -16.86 3.38 -19.53
C ASN A 293 -17.42 2.01 -19.92
N PHE A 294 -16.60 0.96 -19.97
CA PHE A 294 -17.11 -0.39 -20.18
C PHE A 294 -18.04 -0.84 -19.06
N TYR A 295 -17.64 -0.69 -17.80
CA TYR A 295 -18.47 -1.15 -16.68
C TYR A 295 -19.67 -0.25 -16.36
N THR A 296 -19.71 0.99 -16.87
CA THR A 296 -20.81 1.94 -16.67
C THR A 296 -21.74 2.04 -17.88
N ASN A 297 -21.19 2.09 -19.09
CA ASN A 297 -21.89 2.36 -20.35
C ASN A 297 -21.78 1.20 -21.38
N LEU A 298 -21.10 0.10 -21.05
CA LEU A 298 -20.85 -1.02 -21.96
C LEU A 298 -20.11 -0.65 -23.25
N ASP A 299 -19.19 0.33 -23.18
CA ASP A 299 -18.29 0.64 -24.29
C ASP A 299 -17.33 -0.53 -24.55
N LEU A 300 -17.53 -1.20 -25.68
CA LEU A 300 -16.80 -2.41 -26.07
C LEU A 300 -15.37 -2.15 -26.54
N THR A 301 -14.97 -0.89 -26.66
CA THR A 301 -13.64 -0.48 -27.16
C THR A 301 -12.51 -1.11 -26.35
N VAL A 302 -12.67 -1.22 -25.03
CA VAL A 302 -11.67 -1.84 -24.15
C VAL A 302 -11.51 -3.35 -24.45
N ILE A 303 -12.60 -4.06 -24.77
CA ILE A 303 -12.54 -5.50 -25.07
C ILE A 303 -11.74 -5.73 -26.34
N CYS A 304 -12.04 -4.98 -27.40
CA CYS A 304 -11.34 -5.13 -28.68
C CYS A 304 -9.88 -4.69 -28.57
N ARG A 305 -9.63 -3.49 -28.05
CA ARG A 305 -8.29 -2.89 -28.03
C ARG A 305 -7.27 -3.71 -27.24
N TYR A 306 -7.68 -4.25 -26.10
CA TYR A 306 -6.79 -5.03 -25.24
C TYR A 306 -7.00 -6.54 -25.40
N ASN A 307 -7.74 -6.99 -26.42
CA ASN A 307 -8.05 -8.40 -26.69
C ASN A 307 -8.50 -9.16 -25.43
N VAL A 308 -9.46 -8.58 -24.71
CA VAL A 308 -9.96 -9.11 -23.43
C VAL A 308 -10.65 -10.44 -23.66
N SER A 309 -10.20 -11.47 -22.95
CA SER A 309 -10.74 -12.83 -23.04
C SER A 309 -11.74 -13.12 -21.91
N TYR A 310 -11.52 -12.53 -20.73
CA TYR A 310 -12.38 -12.71 -19.56
C TYR A 310 -12.70 -11.37 -18.92
N VAL A 311 -13.95 -11.22 -18.48
CA VAL A 311 -14.44 -10.07 -17.73
C VAL A 311 -14.83 -10.54 -16.34
N ILE A 312 -14.19 -9.99 -15.32
CA ILE A 312 -14.50 -10.23 -13.92
C ILE A 312 -15.29 -9.05 -13.38
N LEU A 313 -16.44 -9.33 -12.78
CA LEU A 313 -17.33 -8.34 -12.21
C LEU A 313 -17.42 -8.52 -10.69
N SER A 314 -16.87 -7.58 -9.94
CA SER A 314 -17.13 -7.41 -8.51
C SER A 314 -18.44 -6.65 -8.31
N LYS A 315 -19.44 -7.30 -7.68
CA LYS A 315 -20.76 -6.70 -7.38
C LYS A 315 -20.75 -5.77 -6.18
N ARG A 316 -19.75 -5.90 -5.31
CA ARG A 316 -19.55 -5.05 -4.15
C ARG A 316 -18.14 -4.48 -4.19
N ILE A 317 -18.03 -3.25 -3.68
CA ILE A 317 -16.74 -2.65 -3.39
C ILE A 317 -15.99 -3.58 -2.44
N ASN A 318 -14.73 -3.88 -2.75
CA ASN A 318 -13.82 -4.70 -1.95
C ASN A 318 -14.12 -6.19 -2.01
N ALA A 319 -14.60 -6.66 -3.15
CA ALA A 319 -14.77 -8.09 -3.34
C ALA A 319 -13.40 -8.79 -3.41
N PHE A 320 -12.37 -8.15 -3.99
CA PHE A 320 -11.02 -8.70 -4.08
C PHE A 320 -10.16 -8.46 -2.83
N MET A 321 -9.83 -7.20 -2.62
CA MET A 321 -9.06 -6.71 -1.48
C MET A 321 -10.08 -6.32 -0.42
N GLY A 322 -10.05 -6.84 0.80
CA GLY A 322 -11.01 -6.50 1.86
C GLY A 322 -11.05 -5.00 2.23
N HIS A 323 -11.13 -4.65 3.52
CA HIS A 323 -11.08 -3.22 3.91
C HIS A 323 -9.67 -2.63 3.71
N THR A 324 -9.30 -2.28 2.48
CA THR A 324 -8.10 -1.47 2.23
C THR A 324 -8.48 0.00 2.16
N PRO A 325 -7.70 0.94 2.70
CA PRO A 325 -8.03 2.37 2.62
C PRO A 325 -7.88 2.94 1.20
N TYR A 326 -7.31 2.18 0.26
CA TYR A 326 -7.00 2.59 -1.11
C TYR A 326 -7.90 1.90 -2.14
N ASN A 327 -9.17 1.64 -1.79
CA ASN A 327 -10.07 0.96 -2.70
C ASN A 327 -10.35 1.83 -3.90
N ILE A 328 -9.91 1.31 -5.03
CA ILE A 328 -9.93 2.03 -6.27
C ILE A 328 -11.22 1.70 -7.00
N LYS A 329 -12.09 2.70 -7.09
CA LYS A 329 -13.43 2.54 -7.66
C LYS A 329 -13.39 2.91 -9.13
N ILE A 330 -13.28 1.92 -10.00
CA ILE A 330 -13.29 2.20 -11.44
C ILE A 330 -14.73 2.29 -11.96
N ALA A 331 -15.75 1.68 -11.32
CA ALA A 331 -17.13 1.77 -11.84
C ALA A 331 -18.29 1.69 -10.82
N ILE A 332 -18.09 1.19 -9.61
CA ILE A 332 -19.20 0.94 -8.65
C ILE A 332 -19.77 2.26 -8.05
N LYS A 333 -19.21 3.41 -8.44
CA LYS A 333 -19.40 4.66 -7.69
C LYS A 333 -20.62 5.49 -8.10
N LYS A 334 -21.27 5.22 -9.24
CA LYS A 334 -22.27 6.17 -9.80
C LYS A 334 -23.58 5.59 -10.31
N GLY A 335 -23.80 4.28 -10.27
CA GLY A 335 -25.05 3.72 -10.79
C GLY A 335 -25.22 2.23 -10.58
N LYS A 336 -26.40 1.75 -10.98
CA LYS A 336 -26.70 0.33 -11.13
C LYS A 336 -25.77 -0.21 -12.22
N LEU A 337 -24.93 -1.21 -11.88
CA LEU A 337 -24.13 -1.91 -12.88
C LEU A 337 -25.05 -2.43 -14.00
N PRO A 338 -24.62 -2.37 -15.27
CA PRO A 338 -25.36 -2.98 -16.37
C PRO A 338 -25.68 -4.45 -16.09
N ASP A 339 -26.73 -4.96 -16.73
CA ASP A 339 -27.07 -6.37 -16.61
C ASP A 339 -26.16 -7.23 -17.50
N PHE A 340 -25.00 -7.61 -16.97
CA PHE A 340 -24.02 -8.43 -17.69
C PHE A 340 -24.55 -9.81 -18.09
N ASP A 341 -25.52 -10.35 -17.36
CA ASP A 341 -26.13 -11.66 -17.67
C ASP A 341 -26.98 -11.59 -18.96
N SER A 342 -27.41 -10.40 -19.38
CA SER A 342 -28.21 -10.17 -20.60
C SER A 342 -27.38 -10.00 -21.90
N LEU A 343 -26.06 -9.89 -21.79
CA LEU A 343 -25.19 -9.53 -22.91
C LEU A 343 -24.84 -10.76 -23.75
N PRO A 344 -25.21 -10.82 -25.04
CA PRO A 344 -25.09 -12.05 -25.84
C PRO A 344 -23.63 -12.48 -26.09
N TYR A 345 -22.70 -11.52 -26.06
CA TYR A 345 -21.27 -11.72 -26.29
C TYR A 345 -20.49 -12.14 -25.04
N LEU A 346 -21.15 -12.15 -23.88
CA LEU A 346 -20.58 -12.65 -22.63
C LEU A 346 -21.25 -13.97 -22.23
N GLU A 347 -20.43 -14.93 -21.80
CA GLU A 347 -20.89 -16.18 -21.24
C GLU A 347 -20.49 -16.25 -19.78
N LYS A 348 -21.46 -16.37 -18.88
CA LYS A 348 -21.18 -16.56 -17.45
C LYS A 348 -20.60 -17.95 -17.22
N VAL A 349 -19.33 -18.02 -16.85
CA VAL A 349 -18.60 -19.29 -16.66
C VAL A 349 -18.46 -19.69 -15.20
N GLN A 350 -18.45 -18.71 -14.30
CA GLN A 350 -18.34 -18.97 -12.86
C GLN A 350 -18.95 -17.82 -12.06
N ALA A 351 -19.60 -18.15 -10.94
CA ALA A 351 -20.11 -17.16 -10.00
C ALA A 351 -19.73 -17.53 -8.57
N PHE A 352 -19.13 -16.56 -7.88
CA PHE A 352 -18.97 -16.50 -6.44
C PHE A 352 -19.96 -15.46 -5.90
N ASP A 353 -20.21 -15.42 -4.59
CA ASP A 353 -21.21 -14.53 -3.96
C ASP A 353 -21.13 -13.09 -4.50
N LYS A 354 -19.94 -12.48 -4.41
CA LYS A 354 -19.70 -11.08 -4.80
C LYS A 354 -18.96 -10.91 -6.13
N ILE A 355 -18.48 -12.00 -6.74
CA ILE A 355 -17.63 -11.95 -7.93
C ILE A 355 -18.21 -12.85 -9.01
N THR A 356 -18.37 -12.36 -10.23
CA THR A 356 -18.84 -13.16 -11.36
C THR A 356 -17.83 -13.08 -12.49
N ILE A 357 -17.52 -14.21 -13.10
CA ILE A 357 -16.58 -14.33 -14.21
C ILE A 357 -17.38 -14.61 -15.48
N TYR A 358 -17.13 -13.79 -16.49
CA TYR A 358 -17.67 -13.94 -17.83
C TYR A 358 -16.52 -14.20 -18.80
N LYS A 359 -16.77 -15.10 -19.75
CA LYS A 359 -15.90 -15.34 -20.91
C LYS A 359 -16.43 -14.53 -22.09
N VAL A 360 -15.54 -13.85 -22.80
CA VAL A 360 -15.89 -13.18 -24.05
C VAL A 360 -15.97 -14.24 -25.14
N LYS A 361 -17.13 -14.36 -25.79
CA LYS A 361 -17.33 -15.35 -26.84
C LYS A 361 -16.57 -14.94 -28.10
N LYS A 362 -15.64 -15.79 -28.54
CA LYS A 362 -14.75 -15.50 -29.69
C LYS A 362 -15.51 -15.18 -30.98
N GLU A 363 -16.64 -15.84 -31.21
CA GLU A 363 -17.50 -15.62 -32.38
C GLU A 363 -18.06 -14.19 -32.48
N TYR A 364 -18.09 -13.45 -31.37
CA TYR A 364 -18.52 -12.05 -31.33
C TYR A 364 -17.36 -11.05 -31.41
N MET A 365 -16.09 -11.48 -31.36
CA MET A 365 -14.95 -10.55 -31.33
C MET A 365 -14.86 -9.68 -32.57
N ASP A 366 -15.08 -10.25 -33.76
CA ASP A 366 -15.08 -9.49 -35.01
C ASP A 366 -16.22 -8.46 -35.04
N LEU A 367 -17.39 -8.81 -34.50
CA LEU A 367 -18.52 -7.89 -34.40
C LEU A 367 -18.26 -6.79 -33.37
N ILE A 368 -17.73 -7.14 -32.20
CA ILE A 368 -17.33 -6.21 -31.13
C ILE A 368 -16.33 -5.19 -31.69
N CYS A 369 -15.31 -5.65 -32.41
CA CYS A 369 -14.30 -4.77 -32.99
C CYS A 369 -14.85 -3.87 -34.12
N LYS A 370 -15.85 -4.33 -34.88
CA LYS A 370 -16.55 -3.50 -35.87
C LYS A 370 -17.47 -2.45 -35.25
N LEU A 371 -18.07 -2.76 -34.11
CA LEU A 371 -18.98 -1.86 -33.38
C LEU A 371 -18.24 -0.86 -32.49
N SER A 372 -16.99 -1.15 -32.12
CA SER A 372 -16.15 -0.20 -31.42
C SER A 372 -15.82 0.96 -32.37
N PRO A 373 -16.16 2.21 -32.01
CA PRO A 373 -15.81 3.36 -32.83
C PRO A 373 -14.29 3.38 -32.99
N SER A 374 -13.81 3.27 -34.23
CA SER A 374 -12.40 3.38 -34.58
C SER A 374 -11.92 4.81 -34.33
N ASN A 375 -11.74 5.17 -33.06
CA ASN A 375 -11.12 6.42 -32.63
C ASN A 375 -9.59 6.34 -32.80
N GLU A 376 -9.17 5.92 -34.00
CA GLU A 376 -7.87 6.25 -34.58
C GLU A 376 -7.98 7.55 -35.36
N THR A 377 -8.54 8.60 -34.75
CA THR A 377 -7.95 9.91 -35.00
C THR A 377 -6.57 9.86 -34.36
N SER A 378 -5.59 9.46 -35.14
CA SER A 378 -4.18 9.64 -34.84
C SER A 378 -3.99 11.09 -34.41
N ILE A 379 -3.88 11.32 -33.11
CA ILE A 379 -3.44 12.60 -32.57
C ILE A 379 -1.99 12.70 -33.04
N SER A 380 -1.78 13.36 -34.17
CA SER A 380 -0.49 13.90 -34.54
C SER A 380 -0.15 14.89 -33.43
N ILE A 381 0.68 14.44 -32.48
CA ILE A 381 1.35 15.33 -31.55
C ILE A 381 2.30 16.14 -32.44
N GLU A 382 1.82 17.27 -32.97
CA GLU A 382 2.70 18.30 -33.51
C GLU A 382 3.65 18.68 -32.38
N LYS A 383 4.94 18.54 -32.68
CA LYS A 383 6.07 18.71 -31.76
C LYS A 383 6.13 20.12 -31.18
#